data_AF-A0AAW1VMS9-F1
#
_entry.id   AF-A0AAW1VMS9-F1
#
_cell.length_a   1.000
_cell.length_b   1.000
_cell.length_c   1.000
_cell.angle_alpha   90.00
_cell.angle_beta   90.00
_cell.angle_gamma   90.00
#
_symmetry.space_group_name_H-M   'P 1'
#
loop_
_entity.id
_entity.type
_entity.pdbx_description
1 polymer ?
#
loop_
_entity_poly.entity_id
_entity_poly.type
_entity_poly.pdbx_seq_one_letter_code
_entity_poly.pdbx_strand_id
1 'polypeptide(L)'
;MSLKEFKETSQVLNSRTLHLVTYLSTVEEDRKRVETEKASMVENLGMYRGQLEVSRQCQDDAVKQRDALANEVAQLRMELQQVRDDCDRHQLQVQTLTAEFTQYKESTEKSYYEWGDLTSKNDELEARCLSQSDQIKTLKDQLMTAEKKLQMSDLSTMERRTEYEGQKKQISELRTRLADAEFKLIEGEMLRKKLHNENLELKGNIRVFCRVRPFLAEDGSNTEGKVISYPTSMDALGRGIDLVQSGQKHSFKFDRVFVPDVSQEDVFEDISQLVQSALDGYKVCIFAYGQTGSGKTYTMMGKPGDPEQKGLIPRTLEQIFKTRQFVQPQGWKYEMQVSMLEIYNETIRDLLATNRSSSDMLRTENGTAGKQYTIKHDANGNSHVSDLTIVDVRSANEVSFLLERPLIAGKTQMNEQSSRSHFVFTLRIYGVNESTEQQVQGILNLIDLAGSERLSKSGSTGDRLRETQAINKSLSSLSDVIFALAKKEDHVPFRNSKLTYLLQPCLGGDSKTLMFVNIAPDSSSAGESLCSLRFAARVNACEIGVPRRQTYTRPSDSRLSYG
;
A
#
# COMPACT_ATOMS: atom_id res chain seq x y z
N MET A 1 -248.50 49.74 24.49
CA MET A 1 -249.11 48.98 25.60
C MET A 1 -248.20 49.08 26.84
N SER A 2 -248.59 48.50 27.98
CA SER A 2 -248.00 48.53 29.34
C SER A 2 -246.50 48.17 29.46
N LEU A 3 -245.71 48.39 30.54
CA LEU A 3 -245.79 48.44 32.02
C LEU A 3 -245.38 47.18 32.82
N LYS A 4 -245.08 46.02 32.22
CA LYS A 4 -244.62 44.85 33.00
C LYS A 4 -243.33 44.21 32.46
N GLU A 5 -243.19 44.17 31.15
CA GLU A 5 -242.11 43.39 30.53
C GLU A 5 -240.74 44.10 30.60
N PHE A 6 -240.71 45.43 30.72
CA PHE A 6 -239.43 46.14 30.91
C PHE A 6 -238.84 45.95 32.31
N LYS A 7 -239.66 45.50 33.29
CA LYS A 7 -239.20 45.24 34.66
C LYS A 7 -238.45 43.91 34.81
N GLU A 8 -238.67 42.94 33.94
CA GLU A 8 -238.11 41.60 34.13
C GLU A 8 -236.78 41.37 33.38
N THR A 9 -236.47 42.16 32.35
CA THR A 9 -235.23 41.96 31.56
C THR A 9 -234.01 42.68 32.11
N SER A 10 -234.18 43.82 32.82
CA SER A 10 -233.04 44.57 33.37
C SER A 10 -232.34 43.85 34.54
N GLN A 11 -233.03 42.95 35.23
CA GLN A 11 -232.49 42.24 36.40
C GLN A 11 -231.49 41.13 36.02
N VAL A 12 -231.52 40.66 34.77
CA VAL A 12 -230.63 39.58 34.29
C VAL A 12 -229.26 40.13 33.83
N LEU A 13 -229.18 41.38 33.36
CA LEU A 13 -227.90 41.96 32.91
C LEU A 13 -226.92 42.20 34.08
N ASN A 14 -227.44 42.53 35.26
CA ASN A 14 -226.60 42.82 36.43
C ASN A 14 -225.85 41.59 36.97
N SER A 15 -226.34 40.38 36.72
CA SER A 15 -225.71 39.15 37.21
C SER A 15 -224.56 38.65 36.32
N ARG A 16 -224.60 38.92 35.01
CA ARG A 16 -223.55 38.48 34.06
C ARG A 16 -222.31 39.38 34.07
N THR A 17 -222.48 40.68 34.27
CA THR A 17 -221.34 41.63 34.29
C THR A 17 -220.42 41.38 35.49
N LEU A 18 -220.97 40.97 36.64
CA LEU A 18 -220.19 40.69 37.84
C LEU A 18 -219.31 39.42 37.73
N HIS A 19 -219.62 38.50 36.81
CA HIS A 19 -218.85 37.28 36.63
C HIS A 19 -217.71 37.42 35.60
N LEU A 20 -217.82 38.39 34.67
CA LEU A 20 -216.84 38.62 33.60
C LEU A 20 -215.64 39.46 34.05
N VAL A 21 -215.83 40.41 34.96
CA VAL A 21 -214.73 41.31 35.39
C VAL A 21 -213.74 40.57 36.29
N THR A 22 -214.21 39.63 37.12
CA THR A 22 -213.36 38.82 37.99
C THR A 22 -212.45 37.86 37.21
N TYR A 23 -212.82 37.51 35.98
CA TYR A 23 -212.00 36.66 35.08
C TYR A 23 -210.88 37.45 34.36
N LEU A 24 -211.04 38.77 34.21
CA LEU A 24 -209.98 39.62 33.65
C LEU A 24 -208.84 39.83 34.66
N SER A 25 -209.15 39.88 35.95
CA SER A 25 -208.17 40.05 37.02
C SER A 25 -207.17 38.90 37.12
N THR A 26 -207.55 37.67 36.75
CA THR A 26 -206.66 36.49 36.81
C THR A 26 -205.76 36.36 35.58
N VAL A 27 -206.18 36.82 34.41
CA VAL A 27 -205.38 36.74 33.18
C VAL A 27 -204.27 37.81 33.16
N GLU A 28 -204.49 38.98 33.78
CA GLU A 28 -203.48 40.03 33.85
C GLU A 28 -202.32 39.71 34.81
N GLU A 29 -202.57 38.92 35.87
CA GLU A 29 -201.50 38.49 36.79
C GLU A 29 -200.60 37.41 36.17
N ASP A 30 -201.15 36.49 35.37
CA ASP A 30 -200.35 35.47 34.67
C ASP A 30 -199.47 36.06 33.56
N ARG A 31 -199.93 37.11 32.86
CA ARG A 31 -199.11 37.82 31.86
C ARG A 31 -197.87 38.47 32.49
N LYS A 32 -198.02 38.98 33.72
CA LYS A 32 -196.93 39.61 34.48
C LYS A 32 -195.85 38.64 34.94
N ARG A 33 -196.14 37.34 35.03
CA ARG A 33 -195.18 36.32 35.47
C ARG A 33 -194.30 35.81 34.33
N VAL A 34 -194.84 35.73 33.11
CA VAL A 34 -194.12 35.21 31.92
C VAL A 34 -193.15 36.24 31.33
N GLU A 35 -193.46 37.54 31.41
CA GLU A 35 -192.54 38.58 30.91
C GLU A 35 -191.25 38.68 31.73
N THR A 36 -191.26 38.34 33.02
CA THR A 36 -190.09 38.39 33.90
C THR A 36 -189.14 37.21 33.71
N GLU A 37 -189.63 36.01 33.40
CA GLU A 37 -188.75 34.86 33.11
C GLU A 37 -188.00 35.02 31.77
N LYS A 38 -188.61 35.69 30.79
CA LYS A 38 -187.96 36.01 29.51
C LYS A 38 -186.76 36.95 29.68
N ALA A 39 -186.82 37.87 30.64
CA ALA A 39 -185.71 38.79 30.94
C ALA A 39 -184.47 38.05 31.47
N SER A 40 -184.64 36.96 32.23
CA SER A 40 -183.54 36.17 32.81
C SER A 40 -182.78 35.31 31.79
N MET A 41 -183.45 34.75 30.78
CA MET A 41 -182.79 33.88 29.79
C MET A 41 -181.93 34.65 28.78
N VAL A 42 -182.29 35.90 28.45
CA VAL A 42 -181.55 36.72 27.48
C VAL A 42 -180.21 37.20 28.06
N GLU A 43 -180.14 37.45 29.36
CA GLU A 43 -178.91 37.92 30.02
C GLU A 43 -177.85 36.81 30.10
N ASN A 44 -178.25 35.57 30.39
CA ASN A 44 -177.34 34.43 30.48
C ASN A 44 -176.68 34.08 29.12
N LEU A 45 -177.40 34.24 28.00
CA LEU A 45 -176.84 34.02 26.65
C LEU A 45 -175.77 35.05 26.26
N GLY A 46 -175.84 36.27 26.80
CA GLY A 46 -174.82 37.30 26.60
C GLY A 46 -173.48 36.93 27.24
N MET A 47 -173.51 36.30 28.42
CA MET A 47 -172.29 35.97 29.17
C MET A 47 -171.47 34.84 28.52
N TYR A 48 -172.13 33.80 28.02
CA TYR A 48 -171.45 32.67 27.36
C TYR A 48 -170.82 33.04 26.02
N ARG A 49 -171.37 34.04 25.31
CA ARG A 49 -170.79 34.52 24.05
C ARG A 49 -169.46 35.25 24.26
N GLY A 50 -169.30 35.98 25.37
CA GLY A 50 -168.05 36.67 25.71
C GLY A 50 -166.89 35.74 26.11
N GLN A 51 -167.18 34.60 26.76
CA GLN A 51 -166.13 33.64 27.13
C GLN A 51 -165.52 32.91 25.93
N LEU A 52 -166.29 32.69 24.86
CA LEU A 52 -165.81 32.00 23.66
C LEU A 52 -164.80 32.83 22.85
N GLU A 53 -164.96 34.16 22.84
CA GLU A 53 -164.11 35.09 22.09
C GLU A 53 -162.72 35.23 22.72
N VAL A 54 -162.62 35.23 24.06
CA VAL A 54 -161.35 35.27 24.79
C VAL A 54 -160.55 33.97 24.61
N SER A 55 -161.23 32.81 24.60
CA SER A 55 -160.55 31.53 24.43
C SER A 55 -159.95 31.34 23.04
N ARG A 56 -160.57 31.92 22.00
CA ARG A 56 -160.04 31.89 20.62
C ARG A 56 -158.78 32.73 20.46
N GLN A 57 -158.73 33.92 21.07
CA GLN A 57 -157.56 34.80 21.04
C GLN A 57 -156.33 34.14 21.70
N CYS A 58 -156.52 33.47 22.84
CA CYS A 58 -155.45 32.78 23.56
C CYS A 58 -154.84 31.61 22.76
N GLN A 59 -155.65 30.94 21.94
CA GLN A 59 -155.19 29.85 21.09
C GLN A 59 -154.31 30.34 19.92
N ASP A 60 -154.65 31.48 19.31
CA ASP A 60 -153.86 32.06 18.21
C ASP A 60 -152.48 32.57 18.68
N ASP A 61 -152.40 33.12 19.90
CA ASP A 61 -151.13 33.58 20.48
C ASP A 61 -150.20 32.41 20.84
N ALA A 62 -150.75 31.29 21.31
CA ALA A 62 -149.97 30.09 21.62
C ALA A 62 -149.31 29.45 20.38
N VAL A 63 -149.97 29.47 19.22
CA VAL A 63 -149.41 28.93 17.96
C VAL A 63 -148.26 29.79 17.46
N LYS A 64 -148.40 31.13 17.51
CA LYS A 64 -147.31 32.04 17.12
C LYS A 64 -146.06 31.86 17.99
N GLN A 65 -146.24 31.65 19.29
CA GLN A 65 -145.13 31.44 20.22
C GLN A 65 -144.41 30.11 19.97
N ARG A 66 -145.15 29.05 19.61
CA ARG A 66 -144.58 27.74 19.23
C ARG A 66 -143.71 27.83 17.98
N ASP A 67 -144.18 28.52 16.94
CA ASP A 67 -143.45 28.64 15.67
C ASP A 67 -142.20 29.52 15.81
N ALA A 68 -142.24 30.55 16.66
CA ALA A 68 -141.05 31.35 16.99
C ALA A 68 -139.97 30.51 17.69
N LEU A 69 -140.33 29.70 18.68
CA LEU A 69 -139.39 28.81 19.39
C LEU A 69 -138.82 27.70 18.48
N ALA A 70 -139.62 27.19 17.55
CA ALA A 70 -139.15 26.19 16.59
C ALA A 70 -138.05 26.73 15.66
N ASN A 71 -138.16 27.99 15.23
CA ASN A 71 -137.13 28.65 14.44
C ASN A 71 -135.86 28.92 15.25
N GLU A 72 -135.99 29.33 16.52
CA GLU A 72 -134.85 29.57 17.40
C GLU A 72 -134.04 28.28 17.67
N VAL A 73 -134.73 27.15 17.88
CA VAL A 73 -134.07 25.84 18.04
C VAL A 73 -133.35 25.39 16.77
N ALA A 74 -133.92 25.66 15.59
CA ALA A 74 -133.28 25.34 14.32
C ALA A 74 -131.99 26.16 14.13
N GLN A 75 -132.02 27.45 14.47
CA GLN A 75 -130.87 28.35 14.36
C GLN A 75 -129.75 27.95 15.33
N LEU A 76 -130.07 27.68 16.60
CA LEU A 76 -129.09 27.23 17.60
C LEU A 76 -128.44 25.88 17.26
N ARG A 77 -129.18 24.97 16.60
CA ARG A 77 -128.60 23.69 16.13
C ARG A 77 -127.58 23.89 15.02
N MET A 78 -127.81 24.84 14.12
CA MET A 78 -126.84 25.19 13.09
C MET A 78 -125.58 25.82 13.69
N GLU A 79 -125.73 26.77 14.61
CA GLU A 79 -124.59 27.40 15.29
C GLU A 79 -123.77 26.40 16.10
N LEU A 80 -124.43 25.46 16.81
CA LEU A 80 -123.73 24.39 17.54
C LEU A 80 -122.93 23.48 16.62
N GLN A 81 -123.47 23.13 15.44
CA GLN A 81 -122.75 22.30 14.48
C GLN A 81 -121.53 23.04 13.92
N GLN A 82 -121.69 24.33 13.61
CA GLN A 82 -120.59 25.15 13.11
C GLN A 82 -119.45 25.29 14.14
N VAL A 83 -119.78 25.49 15.42
CA VAL A 83 -118.76 25.56 16.49
C VAL A 83 -118.06 24.22 16.70
N ARG A 84 -118.75 23.08 16.53
CA ARG A 84 -118.12 21.75 16.59
C ARG A 84 -117.14 21.54 15.44
N ASP A 85 -117.56 21.87 14.21
CA ASP A 85 -116.72 21.77 13.03
C ASP A 85 -115.48 22.69 13.15
N ASP A 86 -115.64 23.88 13.74
CA ASP A 86 -114.54 24.80 14.05
C ASP A 86 -113.59 24.24 15.10
N CYS A 87 -114.12 23.61 16.15
CA CYS A 87 -113.32 22.99 17.21
C CYS A 87 -112.46 21.83 16.67
N ASP A 88 -113.07 20.96 15.87
CA ASP A 88 -112.38 19.83 15.23
C ASP A 88 -111.29 20.33 14.27
N ARG A 89 -111.56 21.40 13.52
CA ARG A 89 -110.59 22.04 12.63
C ARG A 89 -109.41 22.66 13.39
N HIS A 90 -109.66 23.39 14.48
CA HIS A 90 -108.58 23.95 15.31
C HIS A 90 -107.77 22.86 16.00
N GLN A 91 -108.42 21.78 16.46
CA GLN A 91 -107.72 20.65 17.06
C GLN A 91 -106.78 19.97 16.07
N LEU A 92 -107.19 19.83 14.79
CA LEU A 92 -106.33 19.32 13.74
C LEU A 92 -105.14 20.25 13.48
N GLN A 93 -105.35 21.58 13.42
CA GLN A 93 -104.25 22.55 13.24
C GLN A 93 -103.24 22.50 14.38
N VAL A 94 -103.70 22.39 15.64
CA VAL A 94 -102.80 22.28 16.80
C VAL A 94 -101.98 20.99 16.72
N GLN A 95 -102.57 19.87 16.30
CA GLN A 95 -101.84 18.62 16.11
C GLN A 95 -100.78 18.73 15.01
N THR A 96 -101.12 19.34 13.87
CA THR A 96 -100.16 19.57 12.78
C THR A 96 -99.01 20.47 13.23
N LEU A 97 -99.30 21.61 13.85
CA LEU A 97 -98.26 22.54 14.33
C LEU A 97 -97.39 21.93 15.44
N THR A 98 -97.97 21.09 16.29
CA THR A 98 -97.20 20.38 17.33
C THR A 98 -96.23 19.38 16.68
N ALA A 99 -96.68 18.64 15.67
CA ALA A 99 -95.83 17.71 14.92
C ALA A 99 -94.67 18.43 14.21
N GLU A 100 -94.97 19.56 13.54
CA GLU A 100 -93.96 20.41 12.90
C GLU A 100 -92.95 20.96 13.92
N PHE A 101 -93.41 21.44 15.08
CA PHE A 101 -92.53 21.92 16.14
C PHE A 101 -91.59 20.84 16.67
N THR A 102 -92.08 19.62 16.90
CA THR A 102 -91.21 18.49 17.29
C THR A 102 -90.16 18.17 16.24
N GLN A 103 -90.53 18.19 14.96
CA GLN A 103 -89.59 17.94 13.86
C GLN A 103 -88.50 19.03 13.78
N TYR A 104 -88.88 20.31 13.91
CA TYR A 104 -87.91 21.41 13.94
C TYR A 104 -86.97 21.32 15.14
N LYS A 105 -87.48 20.97 16.32
CA LYS A 105 -86.66 20.77 17.53
C LYS A 105 -85.60 19.69 17.33
N GLU A 106 -86.00 18.51 16.83
CA GLU A 106 -85.08 17.39 16.56
C GLU A 106 -84.03 17.76 15.50
N SER A 107 -84.43 18.47 14.44
CA SER A 107 -83.48 18.91 13.40
C SER A 107 -82.45 19.93 13.92
N THR A 108 -82.87 20.79 14.86
CA THR A 108 -82.00 21.80 15.46
C THR A 108 -81.00 21.15 16.42
N GLU A 109 -81.46 20.20 17.24
CA GLU A 109 -80.58 19.41 18.12
C GLU A 109 -79.55 18.61 17.29
N LYS A 110 -79.98 17.95 16.21
CA LYS A 110 -79.06 17.24 15.30
C LYS A 110 -78.02 18.18 14.68
N SER A 111 -78.43 19.35 14.21
CA SER A 111 -77.53 20.36 13.64
C SER A 111 -76.52 20.88 14.68
N TYR A 112 -76.92 21.01 15.95
CA TYR A 112 -76.03 21.42 17.03
C TYR A 112 -74.95 20.37 17.32
N TYR A 113 -75.28 19.08 17.33
CA TYR A 113 -74.30 18.00 17.47
C TYR A 113 -73.34 17.93 16.28
N GLU A 114 -73.85 18.03 15.04
CA GLU A 114 -73.03 18.06 13.84
C GLU A 114 -72.06 19.27 13.85
N TRP A 115 -72.52 20.43 14.30
CA TRP A 115 -71.68 21.63 14.43
C TRP A 115 -70.58 21.45 15.49
N GLY A 116 -70.89 20.79 16.61
CA GLY A 116 -69.89 20.41 17.62
C GLY A 116 -68.81 19.47 17.08
N ASP A 117 -69.20 18.43 16.33
CA ASP A 117 -68.29 17.49 15.67
C ASP A 117 -67.41 18.19 14.61
N LEU A 118 -67.99 19.08 13.81
CA LEU A 118 -67.26 19.87 12.82
C LEU A 118 -66.26 20.83 13.48
N THR A 119 -66.64 21.45 14.59
CA THR A 119 -65.76 22.36 15.35
C THR A 119 -64.59 21.57 15.93
N SER A 120 -64.83 20.41 16.54
CA SER A 120 -63.77 19.55 17.07
C SER A 120 -62.82 19.08 15.96
N LYS A 121 -63.33 18.69 14.79
CA LYS A 121 -62.50 18.33 13.63
C LYS A 121 -61.70 19.52 13.10
N ASN A 122 -62.24 20.73 13.13
CA ASN A 122 -61.53 21.94 12.73
C ASN A 122 -60.36 22.22 13.68
N ASP A 123 -60.59 22.14 14.99
CA ASP A 123 -59.54 22.33 16.00
C ASP A 123 -58.42 21.29 15.85
N GLU A 124 -58.77 20.02 15.59
CA GLU A 124 -57.79 18.97 15.29
C GLU A 124 -56.98 19.25 14.02
N LEU A 125 -57.63 19.75 12.97
CA LEU A 125 -56.96 20.11 11.72
C LEU A 125 -56.04 21.31 11.91
N GLU A 126 -56.45 22.31 12.68
CA GLU A 126 -55.65 23.50 12.98
C GLU A 126 -54.42 23.12 13.81
N ALA A 127 -54.58 22.29 14.84
CA ALA A 127 -53.47 21.73 15.60
C ALA A 127 -52.51 20.92 14.72
N ARG A 128 -53.03 20.14 13.77
CA ARG A 128 -52.22 19.38 12.81
C ARG A 128 -51.47 20.31 11.85
N CYS A 129 -52.10 21.37 11.36
CA CYS A 129 -51.47 22.36 10.49
C CYS A 129 -50.33 23.10 11.21
N LEU A 130 -50.53 23.48 12.47
CA LEU A 130 -49.49 24.10 13.30
C LEU A 130 -48.30 23.15 13.49
N SER A 131 -48.57 21.90 13.88
CA SER A 131 -47.53 20.87 14.03
C SER A 131 -46.75 20.62 12.74
N GLN A 132 -47.44 20.53 11.59
CA GLN A 132 -46.80 20.38 10.29
C GLN A 132 -45.97 21.62 9.90
N SER A 133 -46.42 22.82 10.24
CA SER A 133 -45.68 24.06 10.01
C SER A 133 -44.36 24.08 10.79
N ASP A 134 -44.37 23.67 12.06
CA ASP A 134 -43.17 23.56 12.89
C ASP A 134 -42.21 22.47 12.39
N GLN A 135 -42.73 21.34 11.91
CA GLN A 135 -41.93 20.31 11.25
C GLN A 135 -41.27 20.83 9.98
N ILE A 136 -42.01 21.55 9.13
CA ILE A 136 -41.47 22.15 7.89
C ILE A 136 -40.36 23.15 8.23
N LYS A 137 -40.54 23.97 9.26
CA LYS A 137 -39.52 24.92 9.71
C LYS A 137 -38.25 24.20 10.17
N THR A 138 -38.40 23.17 11.00
CA THR A 138 -37.28 22.36 11.49
C THR A 138 -36.53 21.69 10.33
N LEU A 139 -37.25 21.11 9.36
CA LEU A 139 -36.65 20.48 8.19
C LEU A 139 -35.92 21.48 7.30
N LYS A 140 -36.43 22.72 7.15
CA LYS A 140 -35.74 23.79 6.42
C LYS A 140 -34.41 24.18 7.07
N ASP A 141 -34.37 24.30 8.40
CA ASP A 141 -33.14 24.64 9.13
C ASP A 141 -32.10 23.50 9.03
N GLN A 142 -32.55 22.25 9.11
CA GLN A 142 -31.71 21.08 8.90
C GLN A 142 -31.16 21.02 7.47
N LEU A 143 -32.00 21.30 6.47
CA LEU A 143 -31.60 21.35 5.06
C LEU A 143 -30.52 22.39 4.83
N MET A 144 -30.70 23.63 5.32
CA MET A 144 -29.72 24.70 5.19
C MET A 144 -28.37 24.35 5.83
N THR A 145 -28.42 23.66 6.98
CA THR A 145 -27.21 23.20 7.67
C THR A 145 -26.50 22.09 6.88
N ALA A 146 -27.25 21.16 6.31
CA ALA A 146 -26.72 20.09 5.47
C ALA A 146 -26.10 20.65 4.18
N GLU A 147 -26.74 21.62 3.53
CA GLU A 147 -26.22 22.30 2.33
C GLU A 147 -24.89 23.02 2.59
N LYS A 148 -24.76 23.74 3.71
CA LYS A 148 -23.49 24.37 4.10
C LYS A 148 -22.39 23.35 4.36
N LYS A 149 -22.70 22.23 5.03
CA LYS A 149 -21.74 21.14 5.26
C LYS A 149 -21.29 20.49 3.95
N LEU A 150 -22.22 20.29 3.02
CA LEU A 150 -21.92 19.77 1.68
C LEU A 150 -20.95 20.70 0.94
N GLN A 151 -21.24 22.00 0.92
CA GLN A 151 -20.38 23.01 0.27
C GLN A 151 -18.95 23.04 0.86
N MET A 152 -18.82 22.97 2.18
CA MET A 152 -17.50 22.91 2.85
C MET A 152 -16.75 21.61 2.51
N SER A 153 -17.46 20.48 2.45
CA SER A 153 -16.89 19.19 2.06
C SER A 153 -16.42 19.20 0.59
N ASP A 154 -17.21 19.80 -0.30
CA ASP A 154 -16.86 19.94 -1.73
C ASP A 154 -15.61 20.80 -1.91
N LEU A 155 -15.49 21.91 -1.16
CA LEU A 155 -14.28 22.74 -1.21
C LEU A 155 -13.05 21.97 -0.71
N SER A 156 -13.15 21.28 0.43
CA SER A 156 -12.03 20.50 0.99
C SER A 156 -11.62 19.33 0.08
N THR A 157 -12.58 18.69 -0.60
CA THR A 157 -12.27 17.63 -1.57
C THR A 157 -11.64 18.18 -2.84
N MET A 158 -12.01 19.38 -3.27
CA MET A 158 -11.35 20.09 -4.38
C MET A 158 -9.90 20.44 -4.05
N GLU A 159 -9.63 20.99 -2.86
CA GLU A 159 -8.27 21.27 -2.38
C GLU A 159 -7.40 20.01 -2.34
N ARG A 160 -7.89 18.93 -1.72
CA ARG A 160 -7.19 17.64 -1.68
C ARG A 160 -6.92 17.06 -3.07
N ARG A 161 -7.85 17.25 -4.02
CA ARG A 161 -7.65 16.82 -5.42
C ARG A 161 -6.50 17.59 -6.07
N THR A 162 -6.44 18.92 -5.88
CA THR A 162 -5.35 19.73 -6.43
C THR A 162 -3.99 19.38 -5.83
N GLU A 163 -3.93 19.12 -4.53
CA GLU A 163 -2.70 18.67 -3.86
C GLU A 163 -2.25 17.30 -4.38
N TYR A 164 -3.18 16.36 -4.52
CA TYR A 164 -2.92 15.04 -5.09
C TYR A 164 -2.40 15.12 -6.53
N GLU A 165 -2.97 15.99 -7.37
CA GLU A 165 -2.49 16.22 -8.73
C GLU A 165 -1.07 16.82 -8.75
N GLY A 166 -0.77 17.75 -7.84
CA GLY A 166 0.57 18.30 -7.64
C GLY A 166 1.59 17.23 -7.24
N GLN A 167 1.27 16.42 -6.24
CA GLN A 167 2.11 15.30 -5.80
C GLN A 167 2.32 14.26 -6.92
N LYS A 168 1.26 13.93 -7.67
CA LYS A 168 1.35 13.01 -8.81
C LYS A 168 2.30 13.53 -9.90
N LYS A 169 2.26 14.82 -10.20
CA LYS A 169 3.19 15.46 -11.15
C LYS A 169 4.63 15.38 -10.64
N GLN A 170 4.87 15.67 -9.37
CA GLN A 170 6.19 15.59 -8.76
C GLN A 170 6.76 14.17 -8.77
N ILE A 171 5.95 13.16 -8.48
CA ILE A 171 6.35 11.74 -8.56
C ILE A 171 6.73 11.37 -10.00
N SER A 172 5.96 11.83 -10.99
CA SER A 172 6.26 11.59 -12.41
C SER A 172 7.60 12.19 -12.84
N GLU A 173 7.88 13.41 -12.39
CA GLU A 173 9.16 14.09 -12.67
C GLU A 173 10.33 13.39 -11.99
N LEU A 174 10.19 13.00 -10.72
CA LEU A 174 11.22 12.27 -9.98
C LEU A 174 11.51 10.90 -10.62
N ARG A 175 10.50 10.18 -11.09
CA ARG A 175 10.69 8.91 -11.82
C ARG A 175 11.48 9.10 -13.11
N THR A 176 11.20 10.16 -13.85
CA THR A 176 11.94 10.48 -15.09
C THR A 176 13.40 10.81 -14.78
N ARG A 177 13.65 11.65 -13.77
CA ARG A 177 15.01 11.99 -13.32
C ARG A 177 15.78 10.78 -12.80
N LEU A 178 15.10 9.85 -12.12
CA LEU A 178 15.71 8.61 -11.65
C LEU A 178 16.16 7.74 -12.83
N ALA A 179 15.28 7.54 -13.83
CA ALA A 179 15.62 6.78 -15.04
C ALA A 179 16.81 7.38 -15.81
N ASP A 180 16.84 8.71 -15.95
CA ASP A 180 17.97 9.41 -16.60
C ASP A 180 19.28 9.24 -15.81
N ALA A 181 19.22 9.27 -14.47
CA ALA A 181 20.38 9.08 -13.61
C ALA A 181 20.90 7.64 -13.67
N GLU A 182 20.00 6.65 -13.67
CA GLU A 182 20.34 5.23 -13.84
C GLU A 182 21.00 4.97 -15.19
N PHE A 183 20.47 5.54 -16.27
CA PHE A 183 21.05 5.43 -17.61
C PHE A 183 22.48 6.01 -17.66
N LYS A 184 22.68 7.22 -17.14
CA LYS A 184 24.01 7.86 -17.07
C LYS A 184 25.01 7.07 -16.22
N LEU A 185 24.54 6.40 -15.17
CA LEU A 185 25.39 5.56 -14.32
C LEU A 185 25.89 4.32 -15.08
N ILE A 186 25.02 3.69 -15.88
CA ILE A 186 25.39 2.55 -16.74
C ILE A 186 26.42 2.99 -17.81
N GLU A 187 26.14 4.09 -18.53
CA GLU A 187 27.09 4.62 -19.53
C GLU A 187 28.43 5.01 -18.90
N GLY A 188 28.39 5.66 -17.73
CA GLY A 188 29.59 6.04 -16.98
C GLY A 188 30.43 4.85 -16.58
N GLU A 189 29.81 3.76 -16.13
CA GLU A 189 30.51 2.53 -15.76
C GLU A 189 31.13 1.81 -16.97
N MET A 190 30.44 1.82 -18.13
CA MET A 190 31.02 1.32 -19.39
C MET A 190 32.24 2.13 -19.82
N LEU A 191 32.14 3.47 -19.75
CA LEU A 191 33.25 4.36 -20.08
C LEU A 191 34.42 4.20 -19.11
N ARG A 192 34.16 4.08 -17.79
CA ARG A 192 35.17 3.79 -16.78
C ARG A 192 35.94 2.52 -17.13
N LYS A 193 35.25 1.42 -17.43
CA LYS A 193 35.88 0.14 -17.80
C LYS A 193 36.78 0.28 -19.05
N LYS A 194 36.31 1.01 -20.06
CA LYS A 194 37.08 1.27 -21.28
C LYS A 194 38.35 2.08 -20.99
N LEU A 195 38.20 3.25 -20.36
CA LEU A 195 39.32 4.14 -20.04
C LEU A 195 40.33 3.50 -19.09
N HIS A 196 39.84 2.72 -18.12
CA HIS A 196 40.68 1.96 -17.20
C HIS A 196 41.55 0.94 -17.92
N ASN A 197 40.98 0.24 -18.91
CA ASN A 197 41.73 -0.73 -19.69
C ASN A 197 42.76 -0.06 -20.61
N GLU A 198 42.37 1.00 -21.33
CA GLU A 198 43.28 1.78 -22.17
C GLU A 198 44.44 2.35 -21.34
N ASN A 199 44.17 2.87 -20.15
CA ASN A 199 45.22 3.38 -19.25
C ASN A 199 46.24 2.30 -18.86
N LEU A 200 45.77 1.07 -18.61
CA LEU A 200 46.64 -0.04 -18.23
C LEU A 200 47.42 -0.61 -19.41
N GLU A 201 46.82 -0.67 -20.60
CA GLU A 201 47.51 -1.08 -21.82
C GLU A 201 48.62 -0.08 -22.20
N LEU A 202 48.37 1.22 -22.04
CA LEU A 202 49.38 2.27 -22.24
C LEU A 202 50.56 2.17 -21.27
N LYS A 203 50.35 1.58 -20.09
CA LYS A 203 51.41 1.32 -19.10
C LYS A 203 52.17 0.01 -19.35
N GLY A 204 51.76 -0.81 -20.31
CA GLY A 204 52.37 -2.10 -20.62
C GLY A 204 51.79 -3.27 -19.82
N ASN A 205 51.86 -4.45 -20.44
CA ASN A 205 51.23 -5.69 -19.94
C ASN A 205 52.06 -6.40 -18.87
N ILE A 206 53.39 -6.24 -18.92
CA ILE A 206 54.27 -6.54 -17.80
C ILE A 206 54.73 -5.23 -17.21
N ARG A 207 54.59 -5.10 -15.89
CA ARG A 207 55.18 -4.01 -15.13
C ARG A 207 56.10 -4.56 -14.05
N VAL A 208 57.09 -3.76 -13.68
CA VAL A 208 58.06 -4.08 -12.65
C VAL A 208 58.11 -2.97 -11.62
N PHE A 209 57.80 -3.32 -10.37
CA PHE A 209 57.93 -2.45 -9.22
C PHE A 209 59.13 -2.90 -8.37
N CYS A 210 60.04 -1.99 -8.08
CA CYS A 210 61.14 -2.25 -7.16
C CYS A 210 60.78 -1.76 -5.77
N ARG A 211 60.90 -2.60 -4.76
CA ARG A 211 60.64 -2.24 -3.36
C ARG A 211 61.87 -2.50 -2.50
N VAL A 212 62.42 -1.44 -1.92
CA VAL A 212 63.53 -1.53 -0.98
C VAL A 212 62.94 -1.54 0.43
N ARG A 213 63.26 -2.57 1.23
CA ARG A 213 62.81 -2.62 2.63
C ARG A 213 63.62 -1.68 3.52
N PRO A 214 63.11 -1.29 4.71
CA PRO A 214 63.91 -0.64 5.75
C PRO A 214 65.10 -1.49 6.20
N PHE A 215 66.11 -0.82 6.76
CA PHE A 215 67.17 -1.49 7.51
C PHE A 215 66.59 -2.15 8.76
N LEU A 216 66.96 -3.40 8.98
CA LEU A 216 66.58 -4.20 10.14
C LEU A 216 67.72 -4.20 11.15
N ALA A 217 67.39 -4.44 12.43
CA ALA A 217 68.39 -4.51 13.50
C ALA A 217 69.45 -5.61 13.24
N GLU A 218 69.07 -6.67 12.52
CA GLU A 218 69.92 -7.81 12.18
C GLU A 218 70.90 -7.52 11.01
N ASP A 219 70.72 -6.42 10.27
CA ASP A 219 71.57 -6.05 9.13
C ASP A 219 72.94 -5.46 9.54
N GLY A 220 73.17 -5.31 10.86
CA GLY A 220 74.38 -4.75 11.45
C GLY A 220 74.40 -3.22 11.48
N SER A 221 75.22 -2.65 12.37
CA SER A 221 75.34 -1.20 12.60
C SER A 221 76.26 -0.48 11.60
N ASN A 222 76.80 -1.19 10.60
CA ASN A 222 77.75 -0.62 9.64
C ASN A 222 77.03 0.32 8.65
N THR A 223 76.92 1.58 9.07
CA THR A 223 76.47 2.73 8.29
C THR A 223 77.50 3.21 7.27
N GLU A 224 78.66 2.54 7.15
CA GLU A 224 79.80 2.96 6.32
C GLU A 224 79.67 2.67 4.81
N GLY A 225 78.45 2.58 4.30
CA GLY A 225 78.22 2.68 2.87
C GLY A 225 76.78 2.37 2.51
N LYS A 226 75.95 3.40 2.34
CA LYS A 226 74.66 3.23 1.68
C LYS A 226 74.92 2.67 0.28
N VAL A 227 74.66 1.37 0.11
CA VAL A 227 74.87 0.64 -1.14
C VAL A 227 73.79 1.03 -2.17
N ILE A 228 72.62 1.47 -1.68
CA ILE A 228 71.51 1.92 -2.51
C ILE A 228 71.39 3.45 -2.46
N SER A 229 71.18 4.07 -3.62
CA SER A 229 70.80 5.47 -3.75
C SER A 229 69.69 5.65 -4.78
N TYR A 230 68.97 6.77 -4.70
CA TYR A 230 67.82 7.07 -5.55
C TYR A 230 68.13 8.31 -6.38
N PRO A 231 68.16 8.21 -7.71
CA PRO A 231 68.38 9.36 -8.59
C PRO A 231 67.30 10.44 -8.41
N THR A 232 67.69 11.70 -8.37
CA THR A 232 66.79 12.86 -8.22
C THR A 232 66.48 13.57 -9.54
N SER A 233 67.09 13.16 -10.65
CA SER A 233 66.76 13.68 -11.98
C SER A 233 65.28 13.44 -12.31
N MET A 234 64.62 14.42 -12.94
CA MET A 234 63.17 14.33 -13.26
C MET A 234 62.80 13.02 -13.95
N ASP A 235 63.60 12.53 -14.89
CA ASP A 235 63.28 11.31 -15.65
C ASP A 235 63.31 10.02 -14.83
N ALA A 236 64.00 10.03 -13.69
CA ALA A 236 64.23 8.89 -12.81
C ALA A 236 63.57 9.03 -11.44
N LEU A 237 62.97 10.19 -11.12
CA LEU A 237 62.29 10.41 -9.85
C LEU A 237 61.17 9.38 -9.67
N GLY A 238 61.22 8.63 -8.57
CA GLY A 238 60.26 7.57 -8.25
C GLY A 238 60.35 6.31 -9.12
N ARG A 239 61.32 6.24 -10.05
CA ARG A 239 61.50 5.15 -11.03
C ARG A 239 62.93 4.60 -11.12
N GLY A 240 63.92 5.35 -10.65
CA GLY A 240 65.33 5.00 -10.69
C GLY A 240 65.83 4.43 -9.37
N ILE A 241 66.77 3.49 -9.46
CA ILE A 241 67.53 2.97 -8.33
C ILE A 241 68.96 2.70 -8.74
N ASP A 242 69.90 3.14 -7.90
CA ASP A 242 71.33 2.95 -8.08
C ASP A 242 71.86 2.01 -6.99
N LEU A 243 72.65 1.01 -7.38
CA LEU A 243 73.28 0.05 -6.48
C LEU A 243 74.80 0.08 -6.69
N VAL A 244 75.56 0.21 -5.60
CA VAL A 244 77.02 0.18 -5.61
C VAL A 244 77.52 -1.17 -5.13
N GLN A 245 78.17 -1.95 -5.99
CA GLN A 245 78.81 -3.21 -5.60
C GLN A 245 80.28 -3.21 -6.02
N SER A 246 81.18 -3.54 -5.09
CA SER A 246 82.63 -3.61 -5.37
C SER A 246 83.19 -2.31 -6.01
N GLY A 247 82.69 -1.15 -5.56
CA GLY A 247 83.09 0.17 -6.08
C GLY A 247 82.47 0.56 -7.43
N GLN A 248 81.70 -0.32 -8.07
CA GLN A 248 80.99 -0.02 -9.32
C GLN A 248 79.54 0.36 -9.06
N LYS A 249 79.11 1.48 -9.66
CA LYS A 249 77.72 1.95 -9.61
C LYS A 249 76.93 1.33 -10.78
N HIS A 250 75.78 0.73 -10.46
CA HIS A 250 74.84 0.18 -11.42
C HIS A 250 73.48 0.89 -11.29
N SER A 251 72.99 1.47 -12.38
CA SER A 251 71.73 2.20 -12.42
C SER A 251 70.63 1.40 -13.12
N PHE A 252 69.44 1.38 -12.54
CA PHE A 252 68.26 0.70 -13.07
C PHE A 252 67.05 1.64 -13.09
N LYS A 253 66.13 1.39 -14.02
CA LYS A 253 64.85 2.10 -14.14
C LYS A 253 63.71 1.11 -14.26
N PHE A 254 62.64 1.35 -13.52
CA PHE A 254 61.44 0.52 -13.44
C PHE A 254 60.19 1.39 -13.55
N ASP A 255 59.01 0.77 -13.61
CA ASP A 255 57.74 1.50 -13.60
C ASP A 255 57.54 2.28 -12.29
N ARG A 256 58.00 1.71 -11.18
CA ARG A 256 57.96 2.34 -9.85
C ARG A 256 59.08 1.82 -8.96
N VAL A 257 59.68 2.72 -8.18
CA VAL A 257 60.64 2.40 -7.11
C VAL A 257 60.11 2.92 -5.78
N PHE A 258 59.85 2.00 -4.85
CA PHE A 258 59.45 2.29 -3.49
C PHE A 258 60.68 2.32 -2.58
N VAL A 259 60.88 3.49 -1.96
CA VAL A 259 61.92 3.71 -0.94
C VAL A 259 61.48 3.12 0.41
N PRO A 260 62.38 2.94 1.38
CA PRO A 260 62.09 2.27 2.65
C PRO A 260 60.89 2.82 3.43
N ASP A 261 60.67 4.13 3.38
CA ASP A 261 59.65 4.81 4.19
C ASP A 261 58.23 4.69 3.61
N VAL A 262 58.07 4.08 2.43
CA VAL A 262 56.76 3.91 1.79
C VAL A 262 55.95 2.84 2.53
N SER A 263 54.74 3.19 2.93
CA SER A 263 53.85 2.32 3.70
C SER A 263 53.30 1.15 2.85
N GLN A 264 52.71 0.16 3.52
CA GLN A 264 51.99 -0.92 2.83
C GLN A 264 50.76 -0.42 2.06
N GLU A 265 50.14 0.65 2.55
CA GLU A 265 48.97 1.26 1.91
C GLU A 265 49.35 1.96 0.61
N ASP A 266 50.38 2.80 0.64
CA ASP A 266 50.85 3.50 -0.57
C ASP A 266 51.30 2.52 -1.65
N VAL A 267 51.96 1.41 -1.27
CA VAL A 267 52.31 0.33 -2.22
C VAL A 267 51.05 -0.32 -2.79
N PHE A 268 49.99 -0.47 -1.98
CA PHE A 268 48.73 -1.04 -2.42
C PHE A 268 47.97 -0.12 -3.38
N GLU A 269 47.97 1.19 -3.14
CA GLU A 269 47.30 2.16 -4.00
C GLU A 269 47.79 2.08 -5.45
N ASP A 270 49.10 1.91 -5.66
CA ASP A 270 49.73 1.75 -6.98
C ASP A 270 49.31 0.44 -7.70
N ILE A 271 48.80 -0.57 -6.96
CA ILE A 271 48.30 -1.84 -7.54
C ILE A 271 46.78 -1.95 -7.60
N SER A 272 46.04 -1.08 -6.90
CA SER A 272 44.57 -1.14 -6.78
C SER A 272 43.84 -1.24 -8.13
N GLN A 273 44.40 -0.62 -9.17
CA GLN A 273 43.89 -0.66 -10.54
C GLN A 273 44.00 -2.05 -11.20
N LEU A 274 45.02 -2.83 -10.85
CA LEU A 274 45.13 -4.23 -11.29
C LEU A 274 44.07 -5.09 -10.63
N VAL A 275 43.83 -4.89 -9.33
CA VAL A 275 42.77 -5.59 -8.60
C VAL A 275 41.41 -5.31 -9.23
N GLN A 276 41.15 -4.05 -9.59
CA GLN A 276 39.92 -3.68 -10.33
C GLN A 276 39.83 -4.37 -11.70
N SER A 277 40.95 -4.58 -12.39
CA SER A 277 40.94 -5.32 -13.67
C SER A 277 40.48 -6.76 -13.49
N ALA A 278 40.84 -7.42 -12.39
CA ALA A 278 40.34 -8.77 -12.11
C ALA A 278 38.80 -8.78 -11.96
N LEU A 279 38.22 -7.81 -11.25
CA LEU A 279 36.76 -7.64 -11.15
C LEU A 279 36.07 -7.34 -12.48
N ASP A 280 36.76 -6.62 -13.37
CA ASP A 280 36.28 -6.29 -14.71
C ASP A 280 36.35 -7.49 -15.69
N GLY A 281 36.93 -8.62 -15.27
CA GLY A 281 37.00 -9.87 -16.04
C GLY A 281 38.33 -10.12 -16.76
N TYR A 282 39.42 -9.53 -16.27
CA TYR A 282 40.78 -9.80 -16.78
C TYR A 282 41.53 -10.81 -15.91
N LYS A 283 42.51 -11.48 -16.53
CA LYS A 283 43.52 -12.23 -15.80
C LYS A 283 44.58 -11.26 -15.28
N VAL A 284 44.92 -11.41 -14.01
CA VAL A 284 45.91 -10.59 -13.33
C VAL A 284 46.87 -11.50 -12.57
N CYS A 285 48.15 -11.22 -12.69
CA CYS A 285 49.20 -11.94 -11.97
C CYS A 285 50.11 -10.94 -11.27
N ILE A 286 50.27 -11.06 -9.96
CA ILE A 286 51.20 -10.26 -9.18
C ILE A 286 52.12 -11.22 -8.43
N PHE A 287 53.42 -11.09 -8.62
CA PHE A 287 54.39 -11.95 -7.95
C PHE A 287 55.54 -11.17 -7.34
N ALA A 288 55.99 -11.59 -6.15
CA ALA A 288 57.13 -11.03 -5.45
C ALA A 288 58.39 -11.88 -5.67
N TYR A 289 59.50 -11.24 -6.01
CA TYR A 289 60.79 -11.86 -6.33
C TYR A 289 61.94 -11.17 -5.59
N GLY A 290 62.95 -11.94 -5.19
CA GLY A 290 64.17 -11.45 -4.53
C GLY A 290 64.73 -12.48 -3.56
N GLN A 291 65.88 -12.17 -2.97
CA GLN A 291 66.51 -13.07 -1.99
C GLN A 291 65.65 -13.27 -0.73
N THR A 292 65.92 -14.31 0.03
CA THR A 292 65.39 -14.47 1.38
C THR A 292 65.74 -13.26 2.24
N GLY A 293 64.76 -12.80 3.03
CA GLY A 293 64.90 -11.62 3.88
C GLY A 293 64.72 -10.26 3.17
N SER A 294 64.51 -10.21 1.84
CA SER A 294 64.34 -8.93 1.13
C SER A 294 62.95 -8.27 1.27
N GLY A 295 61.99 -8.96 1.89
CA GLY A 295 60.64 -8.43 2.14
C GLY A 295 59.53 -8.89 1.19
N LYS A 296 59.72 -10.02 0.48
CA LYS A 296 58.69 -10.62 -0.39
C LYS A 296 57.38 -10.94 0.35
N THR A 297 57.47 -11.79 1.38
CA THR A 297 56.31 -12.17 2.21
C THR A 297 55.71 -10.97 2.94
N TYR A 298 56.53 -10.03 3.40
CA TYR A 298 56.02 -8.78 3.97
C TYR A 298 55.24 -7.97 2.93
N THR A 299 55.67 -7.94 1.67
CA THR A 299 54.89 -7.30 0.60
C THR A 299 53.58 -8.03 0.36
N MET A 300 53.59 -9.35 0.22
CA MET A 300 52.40 -10.13 -0.15
C MET A 300 51.39 -10.27 1.00
N MET A 301 51.84 -10.63 2.19
CA MET A 301 50.99 -10.90 3.36
C MET A 301 51.02 -9.76 4.38
N GLY A 302 52.18 -9.12 4.55
CA GLY A 302 52.38 -8.15 5.62
C GLY A 302 52.65 -8.79 6.96
N LYS A 303 52.44 -8.03 8.03
CA LYS A 303 52.59 -8.52 9.41
C LYS A 303 51.24 -9.03 9.92
N PRO A 304 51.11 -10.32 10.26
CA PRO A 304 49.85 -10.86 10.80
C PRO A 304 49.43 -10.14 12.09
N GLY A 305 48.13 -9.86 12.23
CA GLY A 305 47.55 -9.22 13.42
C GLY A 305 47.71 -7.71 13.50
N ASP A 306 48.39 -7.07 12.55
CA ASP A 306 48.61 -5.63 12.51
C ASP A 306 47.86 -5.00 11.31
N PRO A 307 46.77 -4.22 11.55
CA PRO A 307 45.93 -3.68 10.49
C PRO A 307 46.65 -2.74 9.52
N GLU A 308 47.60 -1.93 10.01
CA GLU A 308 48.33 -0.97 9.17
C GLU A 308 49.38 -1.69 8.30
N GLN A 309 49.89 -2.81 8.80
CA GLN A 309 50.96 -3.57 8.17
C GLN A 309 50.46 -4.69 7.25
N LYS A 310 49.16 -4.77 6.96
CA LYS A 310 48.56 -5.69 5.98
C LYS A 310 49.23 -5.56 4.61
N GLY A 311 49.62 -6.68 4.01
CA GLY A 311 50.23 -6.72 2.67
C GLY A 311 49.20 -6.68 1.54
N LEU A 312 49.64 -7.03 0.33
CA LEU A 312 48.82 -6.96 -0.88
C LEU A 312 47.62 -7.92 -0.86
N ILE A 313 47.79 -9.17 -0.42
CA ILE A 313 46.73 -10.19 -0.40
C ILE A 313 45.54 -9.75 0.47
N PRO A 314 45.70 -9.42 1.77
CA PRO A 314 44.58 -8.99 2.59
C PRO A 314 43.92 -7.70 2.09
N ARG A 315 44.70 -6.70 1.64
CA ARG A 315 44.16 -5.43 1.10
C ARG A 315 43.40 -5.63 -0.22
N THR A 316 43.87 -6.52 -1.09
CA THR A 316 43.18 -6.91 -2.32
C THR A 316 41.79 -7.46 -2.01
N LEU A 317 41.71 -8.37 -1.03
CA LEU A 317 40.45 -8.98 -0.64
C LEU A 317 39.47 -7.94 -0.10
N GLU A 318 39.93 -7.04 0.76
CA GLU A 318 39.13 -5.92 1.25
C GLU A 318 38.59 -5.05 0.12
N GLN A 319 39.44 -4.66 -0.84
CA GLN A 319 39.00 -3.90 -2.01
C GLN A 319 37.96 -4.68 -2.83
N ILE A 320 38.20 -5.96 -3.12
CA ILE A 320 37.29 -6.79 -3.94
C ILE A 320 35.91 -6.91 -3.30
N PHE A 321 35.83 -7.21 -2.01
CA PHE A 321 34.56 -7.34 -1.31
C PHE A 321 33.86 -5.99 -1.14
N LYS A 322 34.60 -4.88 -0.94
CA LYS A 322 34.06 -3.53 -0.91
C LYS A 322 33.48 -3.13 -2.28
N THR A 323 34.21 -3.36 -3.37
CA THR A 323 33.72 -3.06 -4.72
C THR A 323 32.49 -3.90 -5.07
N ARG A 324 32.46 -5.19 -4.70
CA ARG A 324 31.29 -6.07 -4.86
C ARG A 324 30.02 -5.46 -4.25
N GLN A 325 30.10 -4.91 -3.04
CA GLN A 325 28.96 -4.27 -2.37
C GLN A 325 28.51 -3.01 -3.11
N PHE A 326 29.45 -2.22 -3.63
CA PHE A 326 29.15 -0.98 -4.34
C PHE A 326 28.46 -1.21 -5.70
N VAL A 327 28.81 -2.29 -6.42
CA VAL A 327 28.24 -2.60 -7.74
C VAL A 327 26.99 -3.48 -7.68
N GLN A 328 26.63 -4.00 -6.50
CA GLN A 328 25.43 -4.83 -6.31
C GLN A 328 24.12 -4.10 -6.66
N PRO A 329 23.89 -2.82 -6.24
CA PRO A 329 22.71 -2.06 -6.66
C PRO A 329 22.62 -1.84 -8.17
N GLN A 330 23.74 -1.96 -8.89
CA GLN A 330 23.83 -1.82 -10.34
C GLN A 330 23.51 -3.14 -11.08
N GLY A 331 23.04 -4.16 -10.36
CA GLY A 331 22.62 -5.46 -10.92
C GLY A 331 23.73 -6.52 -10.99
N TRP A 332 24.96 -6.23 -10.56
CA TRP A 332 26.06 -7.20 -10.56
C TRP A 332 25.99 -8.13 -9.34
N LYS A 333 26.01 -9.45 -9.61
CA LYS A 333 26.17 -10.52 -8.61
C LYS A 333 27.51 -11.20 -8.85
N TYR A 334 28.29 -11.34 -7.79
CA TYR A 334 29.61 -11.97 -7.85
C TYR A 334 29.68 -13.22 -6.98
N GLU A 335 30.25 -14.29 -7.53
CA GLU A 335 30.68 -15.51 -6.87
C GLU A 335 32.20 -15.60 -6.91
N MET A 336 32.81 -16.03 -5.81
CA MET A 336 34.27 -16.00 -5.64
C MET A 336 34.77 -17.31 -5.06
N GLN A 337 35.88 -17.78 -5.60
CA GLN A 337 36.51 -19.05 -5.26
C GLN A 337 38.00 -18.85 -5.02
N VAL A 338 38.53 -19.44 -3.95
CA VAL A 338 39.94 -19.37 -3.57
C VAL A 338 40.57 -20.75 -3.62
N SER A 339 41.81 -20.79 -4.10
CA SER A 339 42.70 -21.94 -3.93
C SER A 339 44.08 -21.46 -3.47
N MET A 340 44.75 -22.25 -2.63
CA MET A 340 46.11 -21.97 -2.17
C MET A 340 46.97 -23.20 -2.35
N LEU A 341 48.11 -23.05 -3.01
CA LEU A 341 49.06 -24.13 -3.21
C LEU A 341 50.49 -23.68 -2.92
N GLU A 342 51.33 -24.66 -2.65
CA GLU A 342 52.76 -24.52 -2.50
C GLU A 342 53.47 -25.38 -3.57
N ILE A 343 54.48 -24.82 -4.23
CA ILE A 343 55.41 -25.58 -5.08
C ILE A 343 56.73 -25.69 -4.33
N TYR A 344 57.04 -26.89 -3.87
CA TYR A 344 58.28 -27.22 -3.17
C TYR A 344 58.94 -28.41 -3.83
N ASN A 345 60.22 -28.28 -4.21
CA ASN A 345 60.98 -29.34 -4.88
C ASN A 345 60.25 -29.96 -6.10
N GLU A 346 59.74 -29.11 -7.01
CA GLU A 346 58.92 -29.50 -8.18
C GLU A 346 57.70 -30.38 -7.83
N THR A 347 57.22 -30.31 -6.59
CA THR A 347 56.02 -31.00 -6.10
C THR A 347 54.98 -29.97 -5.67
N ILE A 348 53.72 -30.19 -6.06
CA ILE A 348 52.62 -29.31 -5.69
C ILE A 348 51.97 -29.87 -4.43
N ARG A 349 51.73 -28.98 -3.47
CA ARG A 349 51.01 -29.27 -2.23
C ARG A 349 49.80 -28.36 -2.12
N ASP A 350 48.65 -28.96 -1.83
CA ASP A 350 47.42 -28.24 -1.51
C ASP A 350 47.46 -27.75 -0.06
N LEU A 351 47.32 -26.43 0.13
CA LEU A 351 47.38 -25.81 1.45
C LEU A 351 46.00 -25.73 2.14
N LEU A 352 44.91 -25.96 1.41
CA LEU A 352 43.53 -25.91 1.91
C LEU A 352 42.92 -27.29 2.19
N ALA A 353 43.61 -28.37 1.81
CA ALA A 353 43.16 -29.75 2.08
C ALA A 353 42.93 -30.00 3.59
N THR A 354 41.71 -30.40 3.94
CA THR A 354 41.24 -30.60 5.33
C THR A 354 41.63 -31.96 5.93
N ASN A 355 41.86 -32.98 5.09
CA ASN A 355 42.29 -34.31 5.52
C ASN A 355 43.81 -34.46 5.41
N ARG A 356 44.54 -33.90 6.38
CA ARG A 356 45.94 -34.30 6.62
C ARG A 356 45.92 -35.54 7.52
N SER A 357 45.51 -36.69 6.99
CA SER A 357 45.73 -37.95 7.73
C SER A 357 47.25 -38.12 7.90
N SER A 358 47.68 -38.49 9.10
CA SER A 358 49.08 -38.69 9.48
C SER A 358 49.84 -39.68 8.58
N SER A 359 49.10 -40.43 7.75
CA SER A 359 49.61 -41.31 6.72
C SER A 359 50.11 -40.59 5.47
N ASP A 360 49.67 -39.37 5.14
CA ASP A 360 50.08 -38.67 3.91
C ASP A 360 51.47 -38.00 4.03
N MET A 361 51.98 -37.80 5.25
CA MET A 361 53.33 -37.24 5.46
C MET A 361 54.46 -38.29 5.48
N LEU A 362 54.12 -39.58 5.61
CA LEU A 362 55.09 -40.71 5.65
C LEU A 362 55.10 -41.54 4.35
N ARG A 363 54.33 -41.15 3.33
CA ARG A 363 54.04 -41.99 2.15
C ARG A 363 54.88 -41.70 0.90
N THR A 364 55.95 -40.92 1.01
CA THR A 364 56.73 -40.46 -0.15
C THR A 364 57.82 -41.41 -0.63
N GLU A 365 57.91 -42.65 -0.15
CA GLU A 365 58.99 -43.57 -0.59
C GLU A 365 58.55 -44.89 -1.21
N ASN A 366 57.30 -45.36 -1.07
CA ASN A 366 56.88 -46.66 -1.61
C ASN A 366 55.49 -46.65 -2.29
N GLY A 367 55.45 -46.24 -3.57
CA GLY A 367 54.70 -46.94 -4.62
C GLY A 367 53.17 -47.15 -4.54
N THR A 368 52.39 -46.42 -3.74
CA THR A 368 50.91 -46.42 -3.85
C THR A 368 50.32 -45.00 -3.84
N ALA A 369 49.33 -44.76 -4.71
CA ALA A 369 48.92 -43.46 -5.23
C ALA A 369 48.37 -42.47 -4.17
N GLY A 370 49.21 -41.52 -3.74
CA GLY A 370 48.74 -40.23 -3.24
C GLY A 370 48.13 -39.39 -4.37
N LYS A 371 47.31 -38.38 -4.02
CA LYS A 371 46.72 -37.47 -5.02
C LYS A 371 47.84 -36.78 -5.82
N GLN A 372 47.89 -37.03 -7.12
CA GLN A 372 48.87 -36.42 -8.02
C GLN A 372 48.32 -35.12 -8.61
N TYR A 373 48.69 -33.99 -8.00
CA TYR A 373 48.36 -32.66 -8.50
C TYR A 373 49.06 -32.39 -9.84
N THR A 374 48.27 -32.27 -10.91
CA THR A 374 48.76 -32.07 -12.28
C THR A 374 48.24 -30.75 -12.84
N ILE A 375 49.14 -29.94 -13.40
CA ILE A 375 48.79 -28.68 -14.06
C ILE A 375 48.20 -28.97 -15.44
N LYS A 376 47.06 -28.36 -15.73
CA LYS A 376 46.34 -28.46 -17.01
C LYS A 376 45.95 -27.06 -17.48
N HIS A 377 45.98 -26.85 -18.79
CA HIS A 377 45.51 -25.62 -19.41
C HIS A 377 44.18 -25.89 -20.13
N ASP A 378 43.20 -25.04 -19.93
CA ASP A 378 41.92 -25.11 -20.65
C ASP A 378 41.98 -24.39 -22.01
N ALA A 379 40.92 -24.54 -22.81
CA ALA A 379 40.82 -23.90 -24.13
C ALA A 379 40.78 -22.36 -24.06
N ASN A 380 40.45 -21.79 -22.91
CA ASN A 380 40.42 -20.35 -22.65
C ASN A 380 41.79 -19.82 -22.17
N GLY A 381 42.81 -20.68 -22.18
CA GLY A 381 44.16 -20.36 -21.73
C GLY A 381 44.24 -20.12 -20.23
N ASN A 382 43.37 -20.73 -19.40
CA ASN A 382 43.51 -20.71 -17.95
C ASN A 382 44.26 -21.95 -17.46
N SER A 383 45.11 -21.77 -16.45
CA SER A 383 45.72 -22.88 -15.71
C SER A 383 44.78 -23.38 -14.60
N HIS A 384 44.69 -24.69 -14.46
CA HIS A 384 44.10 -25.35 -13.30
C HIS A 384 44.97 -26.52 -12.84
N VAL A 385 44.90 -26.83 -11.56
CA VAL A 385 45.60 -27.98 -10.97
C VAL A 385 44.55 -29.02 -10.61
N SER A 386 44.73 -30.26 -11.07
CA SER A 386 43.79 -31.35 -10.77
C SER A 386 43.70 -31.61 -9.27
N ASP A 387 42.48 -31.90 -8.79
CA ASP A 387 42.19 -32.30 -7.40
C ASP A 387 42.55 -31.27 -6.32
N LEU A 388 42.90 -30.04 -6.71
CA LEU A 388 43.16 -28.94 -5.79
C LEU A 388 41.87 -28.52 -5.08
N THR A 389 41.94 -28.34 -3.77
CA THR A 389 40.82 -27.83 -2.97
C THR A 389 40.49 -26.41 -3.39
N ILE A 390 39.24 -26.20 -3.82
CA ILE A 390 38.67 -24.90 -4.16
C ILE A 390 37.61 -24.59 -3.11
N VAL A 391 37.70 -23.40 -2.51
CA VAL A 391 36.79 -22.97 -1.44
C VAL A 391 36.00 -21.76 -1.91
N ASP A 392 34.68 -21.84 -1.88
CA ASP A 392 33.80 -20.68 -2.10
C ASP A 392 33.94 -19.71 -0.92
N VAL A 393 34.08 -18.42 -1.22
CA VAL A 393 34.31 -17.38 -0.21
C VAL A 393 33.30 -16.24 -0.36
N ARG A 394 32.77 -15.76 0.76
CA ARG A 394 31.70 -14.75 0.79
C ARG A 394 32.12 -13.45 1.45
N SER A 395 33.22 -13.44 2.20
CA SER A 395 33.74 -12.26 2.88
C SER A 395 35.27 -12.24 2.95
N ALA A 396 35.85 -11.05 3.13
CA ALA A 396 37.29 -10.91 3.33
C ALA A 396 37.76 -11.67 4.59
N ASN A 397 36.93 -11.72 5.64
CA ASN A 397 37.24 -12.41 6.89
C ASN A 397 37.38 -13.93 6.72
N GLU A 398 36.53 -14.56 5.89
CA GLU A 398 36.66 -15.99 5.57
C GLU A 398 38.01 -16.28 4.91
N VAL A 399 38.44 -15.44 3.97
CA VAL A 399 39.73 -15.64 3.29
C VAL A 399 40.91 -15.38 4.23
N SER A 400 40.83 -14.35 5.08
CA SER A 400 41.82 -14.10 6.12
C SER A 400 41.99 -15.31 7.05
N PHE A 401 40.89 -15.94 7.47
CA PHE A 401 40.94 -17.16 8.27
C PHE A 401 41.59 -18.34 7.52
N LEU A 402 41.36 -18.47 6.20
CA LEU A 402 42.05 -19.47 5.38
C LEU A 402 43.56 -19.20 5.28
N LEU A 403 43.98 -17.93 5.20
CA LEU A 403 45.38 -17.53 5.13
C LEU A 403 46.14 -17.79 6.44
N GLU A 404 45.45 -17.78 7.59
CA GLU A 404 46.04 -18.10 8.89
C GLU A 404 46.35 -19.59 9.08
N ARG A 405 45.61 -20.50 8.42
CA ARG A 405 45.77 -21.95 8.58
C ARG A 405 47.17 -22.47 8.17
N PRO A 406 47.73 -22.11 7.00
CA PRO A 406 49.10 -22.47 6.63
C PRO A 406 50.14 -21.88 7.59
N LEU A 407 49.93 -20.64 8.06
CA LEU A 407 50.84 -19.95 8.99
C LEU A 407 50.87 -20.62 10.37
N ILE A 408 49.72 -21.10 10.86
CA ILE A 408 49.61 -21.78 12.16
C ILE A 408 50.21 -23.19 12.11
N ALA A 409 49.99 -23.94 11.02
CA ALA A 409 50.51 -25.30 10.86
C ALA A 409 52.05 -25.37 10.71
N GLY A 410 52.73 -24.24 10.45
CA GLY A 410 54.17 -24.15 10.21
C GLY A 410 54.99 -23.46 11.30
N LYS A 411 54.39 -23.06 12.44
CA LYS A 411 55.04 -22.21 13.47
C LYS A 411 56.36 -22.73 14.05
N THR A 412 56.73 -24.01 13.85
CA THR A 412 57.98 -24.59 14.35
C THR A 412 59.11 -24.73 13.30
N GLN A 413 58.86 -24.53 12.00
CA GLN A 413 59.86 -24.67 10.92
C GLN A 413 59.79 -23.56 9.82
N MET A 414 59.08 -22.47 10.10
CA MET A 414 58.61 -21.55 9.04
C MET A 414 59.67 -20.64 8.40
N ASN A 415 60.77 -20.27 9.08
CA ASN A 415 61.72 -19.32 8.49
C ASN A 415 62.62 -19.97 7.41
N GLU A 416 62.86 -21.29 7.50
CA GLU A 416 63.75 -22.01 6.56
C GLU A 416 62.98 -22.70 5.43
N GLN A 417 61.73 -23.12 5.65
CA GLN A 417 60.94 -23.82 4.62
C GLN A 417 60.16 -22.86 3.70
N SER A 418 59.64 -21.74 4.20
CA SER A 418 58.90 -20.76 3.36
C SER A 418 59.80 -19.97 2.41
N SER A 419 61.08 -19.81 2.75
CA SER A 419 62.10 -19.23 1.86
C SER A 419 62.43 -20.14 0.67
N ARG A 420 61.98 -21.39 0.71
CA ARG A 420 62.38 -22.48 -0.17
C ARG A 420 61.23 -23.09 -0.97
N SER A 421 60.04 -22.51 -0.88
CA SER A 421 58.88 -22.91 -1.66
C SER A 421 58.22 -21.68 -2.29
N HIS A 422 57.46 -21.92 -3.37
CA HIS A 422 56.65 -20.87 -3.99
C HIS A 422 55.23 -20.98 -3.49
N PHE A 423 54.72 -19.92 -2.89
CA PHE A 423 53.33 -19.83 -2.47
C PHE A 423 52.48 -19.17 -3.57
N VAL A 424 51.38 -19.82 -3.95
CA VAL A 424 50.45 -19.33 -4.97
C VAL A 424 49.05 -19.22 -4.36
N PHE A 425 48.55 -17.99 -4.25
CA PHE A 425 47.17 -17.70 -3.95
C PHE A 425 46.44 -17.36 -5.25
N THR A 426 45.34 -18.06 -5.53
CA THR A 426 44.49 -17.77 -6.69
C THR A 426 43.08 -17.46 -6.22
N LEU A 427 42.56 -16.31 -6.65
CA LEU A 427 41.17 -15.91 -6.52
C LEU A 427 40.51 -15.91 -7.90
N ARG A 428 39.46 -16.73 -8.06
CA ARG A 428 38.59 -16.77 -9.22
C ARG A 428 37.35 -15.93 -8.93
N ILE A 429 36.99 -15.06 -9.85
CA ILE A 429 35.90 -14.09 -9.71
C ILE A 429 34.93 -14.32 -10.86
N TYR A 430 33.69 -14.68 -10.56
CA TYR A 430 32.62 -14.84 -11.52
C TYR A 430 31.58 -13.76 -11.28
N GLY A 431 31.36 -12.89 -12.26
CA GLY A 431 30.39 -11.80 -12.16
C GLY A 431 29.29 -11.96 -13.20
N VAL A 432 28.04 -11.77 -12.79
CA VAL A 432 26.87 -11.79 -13.66
C VAL A 432 26.06 -10.52 -13.43
N ASN A 433 25.69 -9.84 -14.50
CA ASN A 433 24.76 -8.73 -14.46
C ASN A 433 23.46 -9.11 -15.18
N GLU A 434 22.38 -9.26 -14.43
CA GLU A 434 21.10 -9.75 -14.98
C GLU A 434 20.41 -8.73 -15.89
N SER A 435 20.54 -7.43 -15.63
CA SER A 435 19.89 -6.39 -16.44
C SER A 435 20.55 -6.18 -17.81
N THR A 436 21.84 -6.52 -17.93
CA THR A 436 22.61 -6.39 -19.17
C THR A 436 22.97 -7.74 -19.81
N GLU A 437 22.58 -8.86 -19.18
CA GLU A 437 22.94 -10.23 -19.56
C GLU A 437 24.46 -10.48 -19.71
N GLN A 438 25.29 -9.61 -19.12
CA GLN A 438 26.74 -9.71 -19.17
C GLN A 438 27.26 -10.70 -18.12
N GLN A 439 28.21 -11.53 -18.53
CA GLN A 439 29.00 -12.37 -17.62
C GLN A 439 30.48 -12.05 -17.78
N VAL A 440 31.19 -11.98 -16.66
CA VAL A 440 32.65 -11.76 -16.60
C VAL A 440 33.32 -12.83 -15.77
N GLN A 441 34.51 -13.24 -16.20
CA GLN A 441 35.36 -14.16 -15.45
C GLN A 441 36.74 -13.54 -15.23
N GLY A 442 37.04 -13.19 -13.98
CA GLY A 442 38.33 -12.69 -13.55
C GLY A 442 39.16 -13.76 -12.85
N ILE A 443 40.48 -13.69 -13.00
CA ILE A 443 41.41 -14.52 -12.23
C ILE A 443 42.51 -13.62 -11.70
N LEU A 444 42.74 -13.67 -10.39
CA LEU A 444 43.83 -12.96 -9.73
C LEU A 444 44.77 -13.98 -9.09
N ASN A 445 46.02 -14.01 -9.54
CA ASN A 445 47.10 -14.80 -8.96
C ASN A 445 48.03 -13.88 -8.17
N LEU A 446 48.21 -14.17 -6.89
CA LEU A 446 49.09 -13.45 -5.97
C LEU A 446 50.14 -14.43 -5.45
N ILE A 447 51.40 -14.20 -5.80
CA ILE A 447 52.46 -15.21 -5.68
C ILE A 447 53.63 -14.67 -4.85
N ASP A 448 54.06 -15.45 -3.87
CA ASP A 448 55.29 -15.23 -3.12
C ASP A 448 56.31 -16.28 -3.55
N LEU A 449 57.32 -15.88 -4.33
CA LEU A 449 58.32 -16.82 -4.85
C LEU A 449 59.34 -17.18 -3.77
N ALA A 450 59.98 -18.33 -3.93
CA ALA A 450 61.14 -18.71 -3.13
C ALA A 450 62.31 -17.70 -3.28
N GLY A 451 63.27 -17.77 -2.35
CA GLY A 451 64.49 -16.96 -2.39
C GLY A 451 65.30 -17.15 -3.67
N SER A 452 65.78 -16.05 -4.25
CA SER A 452 66.59 -16.05 -5.47
C SER A 452 68.10 -16.23 -5.25
N GLU A 453 68.53 -16.41 -4.00
CA GLU A 453 69.93 -16.52 -3.65
C GLU A 453 70.63 -17.76 -4.25
N ARG A 454 71.91 -17.59 -4.61
CA ARG A 454 72.69 -18.64 -5.26
C ARG A 454 73.23 -19.68 -4.27
N LEU A 455 73.21 -20.94 -4.72
CA LEU A 455 73.80 -22.12 -4.06
C LEU A 455 75.22 -21.93 -3.49
N SER A 456 76.07 -21.13 -4.15
CA SER A 456 77.46 -20.95 -3.76
C SER A 456 77.66 -20.32 -2.37
N LYS A 457 76.62 -19.70 -1.81
CA LYS A 457 76.64 -19.10 -0.47
C LYS A 457 76.03 -19.99 0.62
N SER A 458 75.28 -21.04 0.28
CA SER A 458 74.51 -21.82 1.27
C SER A 458 75.33 -22.87 2.02
N GLY A 459 76.46 -23.33 1.46
CA GLY A 459 77.27 -24.41 2.04
C GLY A 459 76.52 -25.73 2.23
N SER A 460 75.38 -25.93 1.53
CA SER A 460 74.48 -27.06 1.76
C SER A 460 75.02 -28.38 1.17
N THR A 461 74.89 -29.47 1.92
CA THR A 461 75.27 -30.84 1.53
C THR A 461 74.07 -31.79 1.60
N GLY A 462 74.13 -32.92 0.88
CA GLY A 462 73.10 -33.97 0.94
C GLY A 462 71.73 -33.51 0.42
N ASP A 463 70.66 -33.79 1.17
CA ASP A 463 69.27 -33.48 0.77
C ASP A 463 69.01 -31.98 0.66
N ARG A 464 69.65 -31.15 1.50
CA ARG A 464 69.60 -29.70 1.40
C ARG A 464 70.19 -29.18 0.09
N LEU A 465 71.18 -29.87 -0.48
CA LEU A 465 71.73 -29.53 -1.80
C LEU A 465 70.71 -29.81 -2.91
N ARG A 466 70.06 -30.99 -2.89
CA ARG A 466 69.00 -31.35 -3.85
C ARG A 466 67.83 -30.37 -3.80
N GLU A 467 67.41 -30.00 -2.60
CA GLU A 467 66.37 -29.00 -2.35
C GLU A 467 66.78 -27.62 -2.94
N THR A 468 67.98 -27.15 -2.63
CA THR A 468 68.47 -25.85 -3.11
C THR A 468 68.66 -25.83 -4.64
N GLN A 469 68.99 -26.96 -5.25
CA GLN A 469 69.03 -27.13 -6.71
C GLN A 469 67.63 -27.04 -7.33
N ALA A 470 66.61 -27.66 -6.72
CA ALA A 470 65.25 -27.62 -7.24
C ALA A 470 64.63 -26.22 -7.18
N ILE A 471 64.88 -25.46 -6.10
CA ILE A 471 64.45 -24.06 -5.98
C ILE A 471 65.08 -23.22 -7.09
N ASN A 472 66.40 -23.31 -7.23
CA ASN A 472 67.12 -22.57 -8.27
C ASN A 472 66.72 -23.01 -9.68
N LYS A 473 66.35 -24.28 -9.89
CA LYS A 473 65.82 -24.77 -11.16
C LYS A 473 64.53 -24.03 -11.55
N SER A 474 63.57 -23.89 -10.63
CA SER A 474 62.31 -23.21 -10.91
C SER A 474 62.49 -21.72 -11.27
N LEU A 475 63.36 -21.00 -10.55
CA LEU A 475 63.66 -19.59 -10.81
C LEU A 475 64.55 -19.39 -12.06
N SER A 476 65.46 -20.33 -12.33
CA SER A 476 66.24 -20.32 -13.59
C SER A 476 65.34 -20.58 -14.79
N SER A 477 64.41 -21.54 -14.68
CA SER A 477 63.41 -21.81 -15.72
C SER A 477 62.52 -20.59 -15.95
N LEU A 478 62.12 -19.88 -14.89
CA LEU A 478 61.39 -18.61 -15.01
C LEU A 478 62.22 -17.57 -15.77
N SER A 479 63.52 -17.50 -15.50
CA SER A 479 64.43 -16.61 -16.21
C SER A 479 64.56 -16.97 -17.69
N ASP A 480 64.64 -18.25 -18.02
CA ASP A 480 64.69 -18.74 -19.40
C ASP A 480 63.41 -18.43 -20.16
N VAL A 481 62.25 -18.58 -19.52
CA VAL A 481 60.94 -18.23 -20.09
C VAL A 481 60.85 -16.73 -20.39
N ILE A 482 61.21 -15.88 -19.43
CA ILE A 482 61.22 -14.41 -19.63
C ILE A 482 62.20 -14.04 -20.75
N PHE A 483 63.35 -14.70 -20.83
CA PHE A 483 64.35 -14.42 -21.85
C PHE A 483 63.86 -14.81 -23.26
N ALA A 484 63.26 -15.99 -23.40
CA ALA A 484 62.66 -16.43 -24.65
C ALA A 484 61.52 -15.49 -25.09
N LEU A 485 60.69 -15.02 -24.14
CA LEU A 485 59.62 -14.05 -24.40
C LEU A 485 60.18 -12.67 -24.83
N ALA A 486 61.18 -12.14 -24.14
CA ALA A 486 61.84 -10.87 -24.48
C ALA A 486 62.40 -10.89 -25.91
N LYS A 487 62.96 -12.04 -26.30
CA LYS A 487 63.54 -12.26 -27.63
C LYS A 487 62.52 -12.62 -28.70
N LYS A 488 61.24 -12.82 -28.33
CA LYS A 488 60.17 -13.29 -29.22
C LYS A 488 60.55 -14.61 -29.91
N GLU A 489 61.15 -15.53 -29.15
CA GLU A 489 61.47 -16.88 -29.64
C GLU A 489 60.20 -17.70 -29.87
N ASP A 490 60.17 -18.52 -30.92
CA ASP A 490 59.00 -19.34 -31.28
C ASP A 490 58.64 -20.38 -30.20
N HIS A 491 59.66 -20.94 -29.54
CA HIS A 491 59.49 -21.92 -28.48
C HIS A 491 59.88 -21.34 -27.13
N VAL A 492 58.88 -21.13 -26.27
CA VAL A 492 59.09 -20.68 -24.89
C VAL A 492 59.03 -21.88 -23.93
N PRO A 493 60.07 -22.13 -23.12
CA PRO A 493 60.23 -23.38 -22.36
C PRO A 493 59.40 -23.41 -21.05
N PHE A 494 58.10 -23.12 -21.11
CA PHE A 494 57.22 -23.10 -19.93
C PHE A 494 57.20 -24.43 -19.16
N ARG A 495 57.42 -25.55 -19.83
CA ARG A 495 57.38 -26.90 -19.23
C ARG A 495 58.62 -27.27 -18.42
N ASN A 496 59.68 -26.45 -18.40
CA ASN A 496 60.93 -26.76 -17.70
C ASN A 496 60.78 -26.81 -16.17
N SER A 497 59.76 -26.13 -15.62
CA SER A 497 59.38 -26.22 -14.21
C SER A 497 57.87 -26.18 -14.02
N LYS A 498 57.37 -26.72 -12.90
CA LYS A 498 55.95 -26.61 -12.54
C LYS A 498 55.52 -25.16 -12.32
N LEU A 499 56.41 -24.32 -11.80
CA LEU A 499 56.14 -22.89 -11.60
C LEU A 499 55.88 -22.20 -12.93
N THR A 500 56.81 -22.33 -13.88
CA THR A 500 56.67 -21.71 -15.21
C THR A 500 55.49 -22.25 -15.98
N TYR A 501 55.19 -23.55 -15.83
CA TYR A 501 54.06 -24.16 -16.50
C TYR A 501 52.74 -23.64 -15.90
N LEU A 502 52.65 -23.54 -14.58
CA LEU A 502 51.49 -22.93 -13.91
C LEU A 502 51.28 -21.48 -14.35
N LEU A 503 52.36 -20.70 -14.48
CA LEU A 503 52.36 -19.28 -14.85
C LEU A 503 52.33 -19.00 -16.34
N GLN A 504 52.24 -20.03 -17.19
CA GLN A 504 52.21 -19.85 -18.64
C GLN A 504 51.12 -18.85 -19.10
N PRO A 505 49.87 -18.90 -18.60
CA PRO A 505 48.86 -17.88 -18.93
C PRO A 505 49.21 -16.46 -18.48
N CYS A 506 49.96 -16.34 -17.39
CA CYS A 506 50.33 -15.06 -16.81
C CYS A 506 51.45 -14.39 -17.61
N LEU A 507 52.40 -15.18 -18.12
CA LEU A 507 53.64 -14.68 -18.72
C LEU A 507 53.63 -14.69 -20.25
N GLY A 508 52.87 -15.57 -20.89
CA GLY A 508 52.80 -15.68 -22.36
C GLY A 508 51.42 -15.37 -22.94
N GLY A 509 50.47 -14.95 -22.12
CA GLY A 509 49.05 -14.90 -22.46
C GLY A 509 48.43 -13.50 -22.38
N ASP A 510 47.12 -13.51 -22.24
CA ASP A 510 46.21 -12.38 -22.25
C ASP A 510 46.04 -11.74 -20.84
N SER A 511 47.09 -11.79 -20.03
CA SER A 511 47.11 -11.40 -18.61
C SER A 511 47.83 -10.08 -18.37
N LYS A 512 47.37 -9.33 -17.36
CA LYS A 512 48.09 -8.16 -16.81
C LYS A 512 49.01 -8.63 -15.69
N THR A 513 50.31 -8.45 -15.88
CA THR A 513 51.32 -9.02 -14.98
C THR A 513 52.15 -7.94 -14.31
N LEU A 514 52.32 -8.05 -13.00
CA LEU A 514 53.15 -7.17 -12.18
C LEU A 514 54.17 -7.99 -11.39
N MET A 515 55.44 -7.66 -11.57
CA MET A 515 56.52 -8.19 -10.77
C MET A 515 56.92 -7.18 -9.69
N PHE A 516 56.93 -7.60 -8.44
CA PHE A 516 57.70 -6.92 -7.40
C PHE A 516 59.11 -7.51 -7.35
N VAL A 517 60.14 -6.66 -7.47
CA VAL A 517 61.50 -6.99 -7.09
C VAL A 517 61.80 -6.39 -5.71
N ASN A 518 61.95 -7.26 -4.72
CA ASN A 518 62.21 -6.90 -3.33
C ASN A 518 63.70 -6.91 -3.05
N ILE A 519 64.22 -5.81 -2.52
CA ILE A 519 65.64 -5.55 -2.34
C ILE A 519 65.95 -5.25 -0.86
N ALA A 520 67.01 -5.89 -0.35
CA ALA A 520 67.58 -5.56 0.95
C ALA A 520 68.68 -4.48 0.77
N PRO A 521 68.70 -3.43 1.63
CA PRO A 521 69.61 -2.30 1.48
C PRO A 521 71.00 -2.52 2.08
N ASP A 522 71.21 -3.63 2.81
CA ASP A 522 72.46 -3.92 3.50
C ASP A 522 73.59 -4.33 2.54
N SER A 523 74.83 -4.11 2.96
CA SER A 523 76.01 -4.36 2.13
C SER A 523 76.28 -5.84 1.89
N SER A 524 75.88 -6.72 2.81
CA SER A 524 76.05 -8.17 2.67
C SER A 524 75.15 -8.75 1.57
N SER A 525 73.98 -8.13 1.37
CA SER A 525 73.00 -8.46 0.35
C SER A 525 73.29 -7.83 -1.03
N ALA A 526 74.21 -6.86 -1.13
CA ALA A 526 74.45 -6.08 -2.35
C ALA A 526 74.61 -6.94 -3.62
N GLY A 527 75.31 -8.08 -3.54
CA GLY A 527 75.49 -8.97 -4.70
C GLY A 527 74.22 -9.69 -5.18
N GLU A 528 73.37 -10.11 -4.26
CA GLU A 528 72.09 -10.74 -4.59
C GLU A 528 71.06 -9.69 -5.01
N SER A 529 71.08 -8.50 -4.39
CA SER A 529 70.34 -7.31 -4.83
C SER A 529 70.69 -6.94 -6.27
N LEU A 530 71.98 -6.97 -6.66
CA LEU A 530 72.37 -6.72 -8.06
C LEU A 530 71.83 -7.78 -9.02
N CYS A 531 71.87 -9.05 -8.63
CA CYS A 531 71.30 -10.13 -9.44
C CYS A 531 69.79 -9.95 -9.64
N SER A 532 69.09 -9.58 -8.57
CA SER A 532 67.64 -9.35 -8.59
C SER A 532 67.25 -8.16 -9.47
N LEU A 533 67.97 -7.04 -9.36
CA LEU A 533 67.75 -5.85 -10.19
C LEU A 533 68.03 -6.13 -11.67
N ARG A 534 69.09 -6.89 -11.99
CA ARG A 534 69.39 -7.30 -13.38
C ARG A 534 68.30 -8.19 -13.96
N PHE A 535 67.76 -9.13 -13.17
CA PHE A 535 66.65 -9.96 -13.60
C PHE A 535 65.39 -9.12 -13.84
N ALA A 536 65.03 -8.27 -12.88
CA ALA A 536 63.89 -7.37 -12.97
C ALA A 536 63.99 -6.42 -14.19
N ALA A 537 65.18 -5.92 -14.51
CA ALA A 537 65.39 -5.05 -15.68
C ALA A 537 65.12 -5.78 -17.00
N ARG A 538 65.37 -7.09 -17.07
CA ARG A 538 65.03 -7.92 -18.24
C ARG A 538 63.52 -8.14 -18.34
N VAL A 539 62.86 -8.44 -17.22
CA VAL A 539 61.40 -8.55 -17.16
C VAL A 539 60.73 -7.25 -17.61
N ASN A 540 61.27 -6.10 -17.19
CA ASN A 540 60.78 -4.77 -17.55
C ASN A 540 60.90 -4.45 -19.04
N ALA A 541 61.82 -5.11 -19.76
CA ALA A 541 62.01 -4.95 -21.19
C ALA A 541 61.15 -5.91 -22.03
N CYS A 542 60.37 -6.79 -21.40
CA CYS A 542 59.52 -7.75 -22.10
C CYS A 542 58.18 -7.12 -22.51
N GLU A 543 57.79 -7.32 -23.77
CA GLU A 543 56.46 -6.98 -24.26
C GLU A 543 55.64 -8.26 -24.44
N ILE A 544 54.56 -8.45 -23.67
CA ILE A 544 53.56 -9.51 -23.90
C ILE A 544 52.42 -8.96 -24.79
N GLY A 545 51.76 -9.85 -25.54
CA GLY A 545 50.54 -9.55 -26.29
C GLY A 545 49.40 -8.91 -25.47
N VAL A 546 48.40 -8.37 -26.17
CA VAL A 546 47.30 -7.57 -25.59
C VAL A 546 46.40 -8.42 -24.66
N PRO A 547 46.12 -7.97 -23.41
CA PRO A 547 45.24 -8.66 -22.49
C PRO A 547 43.82 -8.76 -23.05
N ARG A 548 43.17 -9.90 -22.82
CA ARG A 548 41.81 -10.15 -23.28
C ARG A 548 40.88 -10.27 -22.09
N ARG A 549 39.75 -9.58 -22.20
CA ARG A 549 38.66 -9.66 -21.24
C ARG A 549 37.86 -10.93 -21.48
N GLN A 550 37.62 -11.73 -20.46
CA GLN A 550 36.74 -12.89 -20.56
C GLN A 550 35.30 -12.46 -20.27
N THR A 551 34.58 -12.15 -21.35
CA THR A 551 33.15 -11.81 -21.32
C THR A 551 32.35 -12.81 -22.13
N TYR A 552 31.23 -13.24 -21.57
CA TYR A 552 30.24 -14.05 -22.27
C TYR A 552 28.90 -13.32 -22.24
N THR A 553 28.22 -13.31 -23.38
CA THR A 553 26.81 -12.94 -23.45
C THR A 553 26.01 -14.21 -23.29
N ARG A 554 25.05 -14.24 -22.35
CA ARG A 554 24.20 -15.42 -22.19
C ARG A 554 23.45 -15.64 -23.52
N PRO A 555 23.46 -16.85 -24.11
CA PRO A 555 22.57 -17.12 -25.24
C PRO A 555 21.15 -16.92 -24.76
N SER A 556 20.36 -16.11 -25.47
CA SER A 556 18.94 -15.94 -25.17
C SER A 556 18.29 -17.31 -25.19
N ASP A 557 17.82 -17.81 -24.04
CA ASP A 557 17.05 -19.03 -23.96
C ASP A 557 15.72 -18.74 -24.68
N SER A 558 15.61 -19.15 -25.95
CA SER A 558 14.45 -18.90 -26.81
C SER A 558 13.23 -19.76 -26.42
N ARG A 559 13.03 -20.04 -25.13
CA ARG A 559 11.94 -20.87 -24.59
C ARG A 559 11.06 -20.18 -23.55
N LEU A 560 11.20 -18.87 -23.36
CA LEU A 560 10.21 -18.07 -22.61
C LEU A 560 9.67 -16.95 -23.51
N SER A 561 9.13 -17.34 -24.67
CA SER A 561 8.09 -16.55 -25.32
C SER A 561 6.83 -16.69 -24.46
N TYR A 562 6.53 -15.65 -23.69
CA TYR A 562 5.27 -15.48 -22.99
C TYR A 562 4.10 -15.68 -23.97
N GLY A 563 3.24 -16.66 -23.65
CA GLY A 563 1.84 -16.70 -24.08
C GLY A 563 0.96 -16.08 -23.01
#